data_AF-A0A2S9FQV1-F1
#
_entry.id   AF-A0A2S9FQV1-F1
#
_cell.length_a   1.000
_cell.length_b   1.000
_cell.length_c   1.000
_cell.angle_alpha   90.00
_cell.angle_beta   90.00
_cell.angle_gamma   90.00
#
_symmetry.space_group_name_H-M   'P 1'
#
loop_
_entity.id
_entity.type
_entity.pdbx_description
1 polymer ?
#
loop_
_entity_poly.entity_id
_entity_poly.type
_entity_poly.pdbx_seq_one_letter_code
_entity_poly.pdbx_strand_id
1 'polypeptide(L)'
;DLVGHLHGPGSEAWRLQLRQVDKLVESIVEGLPPGGLLAVVASMSMSSPSMVTMPWSATTALSDGTEAIGGEVRARHVYTRAGASDDVLAAWRATLGDC
;
A
#
# COMPACT_ATOMS: atom_id res chain seq x y z
N ASP A 1 -7.78 4.20 -7.37
CA ASP A 1 -7.21 3.06 -6.63
C ASP A 1 -7.12 1.81 -7.51
N LEU A 2 -8.24 1.10 -7.75
CA LEU A 2 -8.32 -0.15 -8.52
C LEU A 2 -7.44 -0.21 -9.79
N VAL A 3 -7.62 0.74 -10.72
CA VAL A 3 -6.87 0.75 -11.99
C VAL A 3 -5.36 0.90 -11.76
N GLY A 4 -4.96 1.67 -10.75
CA GLY A 4 -3.54 1.81 -10.38
C GLY A 4 -2.97 0.55 -9.74
N HIS A 5 -3.76 -0.20 -8.97
CA HIS A 5 -3.33 -1.50 -8.44
C HIS A 5 -3.22 -2.56 -9.54
N LEU A 6 -4.13 -2.58 -10.53
CA LEU A 6 -4.14 -3.58 -11.60
C LEU A 6 -3.09 -3.33 -12.68
N HIS A 7 -2.87 -2.07 -13.06
CA HIS A 7 -2.02 -1.71 -14.20
C HIS A 7 -0.75 -0.96 -13.80
N GLY A 8 -0.60 -0.63 -12.51
CA GLY A 8 0.48 0.20 -12.00
C GLY A 8 0.18 1.70 -12.13
N PRO A 9 0.65 2.51 -11.16
CA PRO A 9 0.63 3.97 -11.31
C PRO A 9 1.50 4.38 -12.51
N GLY A 10 1.06 5.41 -13.21
CA GLY A 10 1.70 5.90 -14.43
C GLY A 10 1.40 5.09 -15.71
N SER A 11 0.68 3.97 -15.64
CA SER A 11 0.25 3.25 -16.84
C SER A 11 -0.73 4.05 -17.69
N GLU A 12 -0.89 3.68 -18.96
CA GLU A 12 -1.85 4.33 -19.86
C GLU A 12 -3.29 4.20 -19.33
N ALA A 13 -3.68 3.00 -18.90
CA ALA A 13 -4.99 2.75 -18.29
C ALA A 13 -5.22 3.65 -17.07
N TRP A 14 -4.21 3.79 -16.19
CA TRP A 14 -4.31 4.67 -15.03
C TRP A 14 -4.45 6.15 -15.40
N ARG A 15 -3.69 6.63 -16.39
CA ARG A 15 -3.80 8.01 -16.89
C ARG A 15 -5.15 8.28 -17.55
N LEU A 16 -5.69 7.31 -18.30
CA LEU A 16 -7.04 7.40 -18.88
C LEU A 16 -8.11 7.54 -17.78
N GLN A 17 -8.00 6.76 -16.71
CA GLN A 17 -8.92 6.88 -15.58
C GLN A 17 -8.84 8.25 -14.90
N LEU A 18 -7.63 8.82 -14.75
CA LEU A 18 -7.47 10.18 -14.22
C LEU A 18 -8.12 11.23 -15.11
N ARG A 19 -8.04 11.09 -16.44
CA ARG A 19 -8.77 11.96 -17.37
C ARG A 19 -10.29 11.88 -17.22
N GLN A 20 -10.83 10.71 -16.89
CA GLN A 20 -12.25 10.57 -16.61
C GLN A 20 -12.65 11.31 -15.33
N VAL A 21 -11.83 11.23 -14.28
CA VAL A 21 -12.05 11.99 -13.03
C VAL A 21 -11.97 13.50 -13.28
N ASP A 22 -11.00 13.95 -14.07
CA ASP A 22 -10.85 15.35 -14.47
C ASP A 22 -12.12 15.90 -15.15
N LYS A 23 -12.68 15.15 -16.11
CA LYS A 23 -13.93 15.53 -16.79
C LYS A 23 -15.14 15.56 -15.87
N LEU A 24 -15.20 14.65 -14.89
CA LEU A 24 -16.26 14.66 -13.88
C LEU A 24 -16.16 15.90 -12.98
N VAL A 25 -14.95 16.27 -12.57
CA VAL A 25 -14.73 17.48 -11.77
C VAL A 25 -15.11 18.73 -12.56
N GLU A 26 -14.69 18.83 -13.82
CA GLU A 26 -15.07 19.92 -14.72
C GLU A 26 -16.59 20.07 -14.82
N SER A 27 -17.30 18.97 -15.07
CA SER A 27 -18.77 18.97 -15.15
C SER A 27 -19.44 19.42 -13.85
N ILE A 28 -18.90 19.05 -12.69
CA ILE A 28 -19.44 19.50 -11.40
C ILE A 28 -19.20 21.01 -11.23
N VAL A 29 -17.99 21.48 -11.56
CA VAL A 29 -17.62 22.90 -11.45
C VAL A 29 -18.50 23.78 -12.35
N GLU A 30 -18.78 23.36 -13.58
CA GLU A 30 -19.69 24.08 -14.49
C GLU A 30 -21.12 24.21 -13.94
N GLY A 31 -21.55 23.26 -13.12
CA GLY A 31 -22.87 23.26 -12.48
C GLY A 31 -22.93 23.97 -11.13
N LEU A 32 -21.81 24.50 -10.60
CA LEU A 32 -21.80 25.09 -9.26
C LEU A 32 -22.54 26.44 -9.23
N PRO A 33 -23.42 26.67 -8.23
CA PRO A 33 -24.05 27.97 -8.04
C PRO A 33 -23.02 29.02 -7.58
N PRO A 34 -23.31 30.32 -7.75
CA PRO A 34 -22.50 31.38 -7.18
C PRO A 34 -22.29 31.19 -5.66
N GLY A 35 -21.04 31.23 -5.21
CA GLY A 35 -20.67 30.97 -3.81
C GLY A 35 -20.51 29.50 -3.43
N GLY A 36 -20.67 28.56 -4.37
CA GLY A 36 -20.39 27.15 -4.17
C GLY A 36 -18.90 26.83 -4.02
N LEU A 37 -18.58 25.80 -3.25
CA LEU A 37 -17.22 25.28 -3.04
C LEU A 37 -17.18 23.79 -3.40
N LEU A 38 -16.17 23.38 -4.15
CA LEU A 38 -15.84 21.97 -4.39
C LEU A 38 -14.46 21.66 -3.80
N ALA A 39 -14.40 20.69 -2.89
CA ALA A 39 -13.17 20.14 -2.37
C ALA A 39 -12.96 18.73 -2.91
N VAL A 40 -11.83 18.51 -3.60
CA VAL A 40 -11.44 17.19 -4.13
C VAL A 40 -10.29 16.67 -3.29
N VAL A 41 -10.49 15.52 -2.64
CA VAL A 41 -9.49 14.91 -1.75
C VAL A 41 -9.26 13.45 -2.12
N ALA A 42 -8.06 12.96 -1.85
CA ALA A 42 -7.70 11.56 -1.97
C ALA A 42 -7.26 11.04 -0.59
N SER A 43 -7.65 9.82 -0.25
CA SER A 43 -7.28 9.19 1.02
C SER A 43 -5.81 8.76 1.06
N MET A 44 -5.23 8.42 -0.09
CA MET A 44 -3.86 7.93 -0.20
C MET A 44 -3.30 8.03 -1.62
N SER A 45 -1.97 8.03 -1.71
CA SER A 45 -1.23 7.94 -2.97
C SER A 45 -1.02 6.49 -3.42
N MET A 46 -0.50 6.33 -4.64
CA MET A 46 -0.11 5.05 -5.23
C MET A 46 1.38 5.11 -5.56
N SER A 47 2.14 4.09 -5.13
CA SER A 47 3.54 3.90 -5.49
C SER A 47 3.68 2.61 -6.29
N SER A 48 4.67 2.56 -7.18
CA SER A 48 5.05 1.29 -7.80
C SER A 48 5.63 0.35 -6.73
N PRO A 49 5.31 -0.95 -6.76
CA PRO A 49 5.91 -1.90 -5.83
C PRO A 49 7.44 -1.98 -6.05
N SER A 50 8.19 -2.21 -4.96
CA SER A 50 9.62 -2.53 -5.04
C SER A 50 9.82 -3.83 -5.81
N MET A 51 10.91 -3.94 -6.55
CA MET A 51 11.27 -5.19 -7.24
C MET A 51 11.69 -6.29 -6.24
N VAL A 52 12.02 -5.90 -5.00
CA VAL A 52 12.36 -6.82 -3.91
C VAL A 52 11.07 -7.30 -3.25
N THR A 53 10.80 -8.60 -3.40
CA THR A 53 9.77 -9.32 -2.65
C THR A 53 10.46 -10.40 -1.84
N MET A 54 10.31 -10.38 -0.51
CA MET A 54 10.91 -11.38 0.39
C MET A 54 9.81 -12.24 1.00
N PRO A 55 9.67 -13.51 0.57
CA PRO A 55 8.71 -14.43 1.18
C PRO A 55 9.22 -14.86 2.54
N TRP A 56 8.49 -14.49 3.59
CA TRP A 56 8.86 -14.77 4.98
C TRP A 56 9.16 -16.26 5.23
N SER A 57 8.37 -17.17 4.64
CA SER A 57 8.49 -18.62 4.82
C SER A 57 9.70 -19.21 4.10
N ALA A 58 10.28 -18.48 3.16
CA ALA A 58 11.51 -18.88 2.49
C ALA A 58 12.77 -18.42 3.24
N THR A 59 12.62 -17.59 4.28
CA THR A 59 13.72 -17.08 5.09
C THR A 59 13.65 -17.71 6.48
N THR A 60 14.49 -18.72 6.73
CA THR A 60 14.48 -19.48 8.00
C THR A 60 14.54 -18.58 9.23
N ALA A 61 15.36 -17.52 9.19
CA ALA A 61 15.52 -16.56 10.28
C ALA A 61 14.23 -15.77 10.58
N LEU A 62 13.40 -15.50 9.56
CA LEU A 62 12.10 -14.86 9.76
C LEU A 62 11.05 -15.88 10.25
N SER A 63 11.20 -17.15 9.84
CA SER A 63 10.30 -18.26 10.17
C SER A 63 10.34 -18.76 11.61
N ASP A 64 11.50 -18.71 12.25
CA ASP A 64 11.63 -19.22 13.61
C ASP A 64 10.89 -18.34 14.62
N GLY A 65 10.19 -18.98 15.56
CA GLY A 65 9.41 -18.29 16.60
C GLY A 65 8.15 -17.54 16.13
N THR A 66 7.96 -17.33 14.83
CA THR A 66 6.77 -16.67 14.28
C THR A 66 5.69 -17.69 13.93
N GLU A 67 4.46 -17.46 14.39
CA GLU A 67 3.32 -18.35 14.17
C GLU A 67 2.42 -17.90 13.02
N ALA A 68 2.26 -16.58 12.87
CA ALA A 68 1.44 -16.02 11.81
C ALA A 68 1.91 -14.62 11.43
N ILE A 69 1.57 -14.22 10.21
CA ILE A 69 1.67 -12.84 9.74
C ILE A 69 0.28 -12.39 9.33
N GLY A 70 -0.19 -11.33 9.96
CA GLY A 70 -1.42 -10.64 9.60
C GLY A 70 -1.17 -9.24 9.05
N GLY A 71 -2.24 -8.47 8.92
CA GLY A 71 -2.18 -7.12 8.38
C GLY A 71 -2.14 -7.08 6.86
N GLU A 72 -2.07 -5.87 6.31
CA GLU A 72 -2.06 -5.64 4.87
C GLU A 72 -0.64 -5.68 4.31
N VAL A 73 -0.50 -5.72 2.98
CA VAL A 73 0.78 -5.97 2.29
C VAL A 73 1.90 -5.00 2.71
N ARG A 74 1.58 -3.75 3.04
CA ARG A 74 2.50 -2.68 3.45
C ARG A 74 2.64 -2.51 4.97
N ALA A 75 1.78 -3.12 5.77
CA ALA A 75 1.78 -3.05 7.23
C ALA A 75 1.45 -4.43 7.81
N ARG A 76 2.51 -5.20 8.04
CA ARG A 76 2.44 -6.56 8.56
C ARG A 76 2.49 -6.58 10.08
N HIS A 77 1.66 -7.42 10.68
CA HIS A 77 1.71 -7.75 12.10
C HIS A 77 2.28 -9.15 12.26
N VAL A 78 3.34 -9.28 13.06
CA VAL A 78 4.03 -10.55 13.31
C VAL A 78 3.52 -11.12 14.62
N TYR A 79 2.95 -12.32 14.58
CA TYR A 79 2.47 -13.05 15.74
C TYR A 79 3.50 -14.10 16.12
N THR A 80 3.93 -14.08 17.38
CA THR A 80 5.05 -14.90 17.86
C THR A 80 4.56 -15.98 18.83
N ARG A 81 5.22 -17.13 18.80
CA ARG A 81 5.13 -18.13 19.85
C ARG A 81 5.41 -17.49 21.20
N ALA A 82 4.71 -17.97 22.25
CA ALA A 82 4.95 -17.51 23.61
C ALA A 82 6.46 -17.61 23.98
N GLY A 83 7.03 -16.50 24.43
CA GLY A 83 8.44 -16.39 24.82
C GLY A 83 9.43 -16.11 23.69
N ALA A 84 9.01 -16.08 22.42
CA ALA A 84 9.90 -15.87 21.27
C ALA A 84 9.94 -14.41 20.76
N SER A 85 9.19 -13.48 21.36
CA SER A 85 8.98 -12.14 20.81
C SER A 85 10.26 -11.34 20.59
N ASP A 86 11.22 -11.41 21.53
CA ASP A 86 12.48 -10.68 21.43
C ASP A 86 13.39 -11.24 20.33
N ASP A 87 13.50 -12.57 20.25
CA ASP A 87 14.29 -13.27 19.23
C ASP A 87 13.73 -13.00 17.82
N VAL A 88 12.40 -13.05 17.67
CA VAL A 88 11.72 -12.72 16.41
C VAL A 88 11.98 -11.26 16.04
N LEU A 89 11.80 -10.33 16.98
CA LEU A 89 12.05 -8.90 16.71
C LEU A 89 13.50 -8.65 16.27
N ALA A 90 14.47 -9.30 16.92
CA ALA A 90 15.88 -9.19 16.57
C ALA A 90 16.15 -9.72 15.15
N ALA A 91 15.63 -10.92 14.81
CA ALA A 91 15.80 -11.52 13.50
C ALA A 91 15.16 -10.68 12.37
N TRP A 92 13.95 -10.15 12.62
CA TRP A 92 13.25 -9.30 11.68
C TRP A 92 13.98 -7.98 11.44
N ARG A 93 14.49 -7.33 12.50
CA ARG A 93 15.31 -6.12 12.37
C ARG A 93 16.62 -6.38 11.63
N ALA A 94 17.31 -7.47 11.93
CA ALA A 94 18.56 -7.80 11.26
C ALA A 94 18.36 -8.10 9.76
N THR A 95 17.20 -8.64 9.37
CA THR A 95 16.92 -9.02 7.99
C THR A 95 16.31 -7.89 7.16
N LEU A 96 15.45 -7.05 7.76
CA LEU A 96 14.66 -6.04 7.04
C LEU A 96 14.96 -4.60 7.48
N GLY A 97 15.74 -4.39 8.55
CA GLY A 97 15.95 -3.05 9.14
C GLY A 97 16.72 -2.09 8.24
N ASP A 98 17.47 -2.61 7.28
CA ASP A 98 18.28 -1.82 6.33
C ASP A 98 17.68 -1.80 4.90
N CYS A 99 16.50 -2.38 4.71
CA CYS A 99 15.80 -2.47 3.42
C CYS A 99 14.93 -1.23 3.12
#